data_AF-A0A1B1ALS2-F1
#
_entry.id   AF-A0A1B1ALS2-F1
#
_cell.length_a   1.000
_cell.length_b   1.000
_cell.length_c   1.000
_cell.angle_alpha   90.00
_cell.angle_beta   90.00
_cell.angle_gamma   90.00
#
_symmetry.space_group_name_H-M   'P 1'
#
loop_
_entity.id
_entity.type
_entity.pdbx_description
1 polymer ?
#
loop_
_entity_poly.entity_id
_entity_poly.type
_entity_poly.pdbx_seq_one_letter_code
_entity_poly.pdbx_strand_id
1 'polypeptide(L)' 'MIVRFTRLNPTHQRLDVERDDGSREGRELETHSTLVHDLVHFALESGGGLSQGFFGALARGASYETEAAIQVEYVA' A
#
# COMPACT_ATOMS: atom_id res chain seq x y z
N MET A 1 -9.16 -6.33 -6.30
CA MET A 1 -7.92 -6.39 -5.50
C MET A 1 -8.25 -6.45 -4.01
N ILE A 2 -7.48 -7.20 -3.22
CA ILE A 2 -7.55 -7.26 -1.76
C ILE A 2 -6.24 -6.72 -1.18
N VAL A 3 -6.34 -5.82 -0.20
CA VAL A 3 -5.21 -5.28 0.56
C VAL A 3 -5.31 -5.77 2.00
N ARG A 4 -4.23 -6.34 2.55
CA ARG A 4 -4.17 -6.87 3.91
C ARG A 4 -3.05 -6.22 4.69
N PHE A 5 -3.41 -5.61 5.82
CA PHE A 5 -2.47 -5.14 6.83
C PHE A 5 -2.44 -6.16 7.98
N THR A 6 -1.30 -6.79 8.19
CA THR A 6 -1.11 -7.81 9.23
C THR A 6 -0.07 -7.34 10.21
N ARG A 7 -0.44 -7.07 11.46
CA ARG A 7 0.54 -6.80 12.52
C ARG A 7 1.39 -8.06 12.76
N LEU A 8 2.71 -7.96 12.61
CA LEU A 8 3.62 -9.07 12.88
C LEU A 8 4.13 -9.03 14.32
N ASN A 9 4.50 -7.83 14.77
CA ASN A 9 5.00 -7.56 16.12
C ASN A 9 4.67 -6.09 16.50
N PRO A 10 5.12 -5.57 17.65
CA PRO A 10 4.83 -4.19 18.03
C PRO A 10 5.40 -3.11 17.13
N THR A 11 6.48 -3.39 16.39
CA THR A 11 7.20 -2.41 15.57
C THR A 11 7.08 -2.68 14.07
N HIS A 12 6.62 -3.86 13.65
CA HIS A 12 6.50 -4.22 12.23
C HIS A 12 5.15 -4.83 11.88
N GLN A 13 4.73 -4.49 10.67
CA GLN A 13 3.53 -5.01 10.02
C GLN A 13 3.90 -5.54 8.64
N ARG A 14 3.01 -6.34 8.07
CA ARG A 14 3.07 -6.79 6.70
C ARG A 14 1.91 -6.21 5.92
N LEU A 15 2.22 -5.60 4.78
CA LEU A 15 1.26 -5.21 3.76
C LEU A 15 1.30 -6.27 2.66
N ASP A 16 0.18 -6.94 2.41
CA ASP A 16 0.02 -7.86 1.30
C ASP A 16 -1.05 -7.34 0.34
N VAL A 17 -0.78 -7.47 -0.95
CA VAL A 17 -1.67 -7.13 -2.05
C VAL A 17 -1.93 -8.38 -2.85
N GLU A 18 -3.21 -8.69 -3.05
CA GLU A 18 -3.69 -9.74 -3.95
C GLU A 18 -4.53 -9.11 -5.05
N ARG A 19 -4.07 -9.25 -6.29
CA ARG A 19 -4.74 -8.68 -7.47
C ARG A 19 -5.79 -9.63 -8.02
N ASP A 20 -6.59 -9.11 -8.95
CA ASP A 20 -7.71 -9.86 -9.55
C ASP A 20 -7.24 -10.99 -10.47
N ASP A 21 -5.99 -10.92 -10.97
CA ASP A 21 -5.33 -12.00 -11.70
C ASP A 21 -4.73 -13.08 -10.77
N GLY A 22 -4.89 -12.93 -9.46
CA GLY A 22 -4.35 -13.82 -8.43
C GLY A 22 -2.87 -13.60 -8.10
N SER A 23 -2.19 -12.66 -8.78
CA SER A 23 -0.82 -12.29 -8.43
C SER A 23 -0.78 -11.63 -7.05
N ARG A 24 0.31 -11.87 -6.33
CA ARG A 24 0.48 -11.39 -4.95
C ARG A 24 1.85 -10.78 -4.77
N GLU A 25 1.88 -9.70 -4.00
CA GLU A 25 3.13 -9.19 -3.44
C GLU A 25 2.90 -8.74 -2.01
N GLY A 26 3.99 -8.66 -1.24
CA GLY A 26 3.92 -8.09 0.09
C GLY A 26 5.26 -7.58 0.58
N ARG A 27 5.19 -6.71 1.58
CA ARG A 27 6.33 -6.06 2.21
C ARG A 27 6.14 -5.98 3.71
N GLU A 28 7.25 -6.14 4.43
CA GLU A 28 7.32 -5.85 5.86
C GLU A 28 7.75 -4.39 6.02
N LEU A 29 7.03 -3.67 6.88
CA LEU A 29 7.16 -2.23 7.05
C LEU A 29 7.16 -1.89 8.54
N GLU A 30 7.87 -0.83 8.89
CA GLU A 30 7.89 -0.27 10.24
C GLU A 30 6.51 0.32 10.57
N THR A 31 5.91 -0.11 11.68
CA THR A 31 4.50 0.16 12.01
C THR A 31 4.26 1.62 12.36
N HIS A 32 5.14 2.24 13.16
CA HIS A 32 4.95 3.58 13.68
C HIS A 32 4.81 4.61 12.54
N SER A 33 5.60 4.46 11.49
CA SER A 33 5.68 5.43 10.39
C SER A 33 4.75 5.08 9.22
N THR A 34 4.53 3.79 8.93
CA THR A 34 3.83 3.38 7.68
C THR A 34 2.37 2.98 7.86
N LEU A 35 1.97 2.45 9.03
CA LEU A 35 0.61 1.88 9.18
C LEU A 35 -0.47 2.93 8.99
N VAL A 36 -0.38 4.03 9.73
CA VAL A 36 -1.41 5.08 9.66
C VAL A 36 -1.37 5.79 8.31
N HIS A 37 -0.18 6.03 7.76
CA HIS A 37 0.01 6.60 6.42
C HIS A 37 -0.75 5.80 5.36
N ASP A 38 -0.44 4.50 5.26
CA ASP A 38 -1.01 3.63 4.24
C ASP A 38 -2.52 3.41 4.43
N LEU A 39 -2.99 3.31 5.68
CA LEU A 39 -4.42 3.21 5.97
C LEU A 39 -5.20 4.45 5.52
N VAL A 40 -4.65 5.65 5.74
CA VAL A 40 -5.28 6.90 5.32
C VAL A 40 -5.34 6.98 3.80
N HIS A 41 -4.24 6.67 3.10
CA HIS A 41 -4.22 6.62 1.63
C HIS A 41 -5.20 5.58 1.09
N PHE A 42 -5.25 4.39 1.67
CA PHE A 42 -6.19 3.35 1.26
C PHE A 42 -7.64 3.80 1.43
N ALA A 43 -7.99 4.35 2.59
CA ALA A 43 -9.35 4.83 2.87
C ALA A 43 -9.76 5.96 1.93
N LEU A 44 -8.85 6.91 1.67
CA LEU A 44 -9.10 8.03 0.77
C LEU A 44 -9.29 7.57 -0.68
N GLU A 45 -8.42 6.69 -1.18
CA GLU A 45 -8.49 6.21 -2.56
C GLU A 45 -9.74 5.34 -2.78
N SER A 46 -9.98 4.38 -1.89
CA SER A 46 -11.10 3.45 -2.00
C SER A 46 -12.46 4.11 -1.77
N GLY A 47 -12.56 5.00 -0.78
CA GLY A 47 -13.79 5.74 -0.48
C GLY A 47 -14.08 6.87 -1.47
N GLY A 48 -13.03 7.51 -1.99
CA GLY A 48 -13.12 8.63 -2.94
C GLY A 48 -13.20 8.22 -4.41
N GLY A 49 -13.06 6.92 -4.73
CA GLY A 49 -13.01 6.44 -6.12
C GLY A 49 -11.77 6.91 -6.88
N LEU A 50 -10.69 7.25 -6.17
CA LEU A 50 -9.45 7.71 -6.78
C LEU A 50 -8.66 6.49 -7.24
N SER A 51 -8.54 6.33 -8.56
CA SER A 51 -7.80 5.21 -9.14
C SER A 51 -6.36 5.57 -9.51
N GLN A 52 -5.98 6.85 -9.56
CA GLN A 52 -4.65 7.26 -10.00
C GLN A 52 -3.63 7.38 -8.86
N GLY A 53 -4.04 7.09 -7.61
CA GLY A 53 -3.14 7.05 -6.46
C GLY A 53 -2.34 5.75 -6.35
N PHE A 54 -1.70 5.56 -5.21
CA PHE A 54 -0.78 4.46 -4.94
C PHE A 54 -1.48 3.11 -5.02
N PHE A 55 -2.56 2.91 -4.28
CA PHE A 55 -3.30 1.64 -4.29
C PHE A 55 -3.98 1.39 -5.64
N GLY A 56 -4.40 2.46 -6.31
CA GLY A 56 -4.86 2.39 -7.69
C GLY A 56 -3.79 1.91 -8.67
N ALA A 57 -2.54 2.36 -8.52
CA ALA A 57 -1.41 1.87 -9.31
C ALA A 57 -1.11 0.39 -9.02
N LEU A 58 -1.12 -0.01 -7.75
CA LEU A 58 -0.96 -1.42 -7.37
C LEU A 58 -2.06 -2.30 -7.98
N ALA A 59 -3.31 -1.83 -7.99
CA ALA A 59 -4.43 -2.54 -8.61
C ALA A 59 -4.25 -2.74 -10.12
N ARG A 60 -3.55 -1.82 -10.79
CA ARG A 60 -3.20 -1.92 -12.22
C ARG A 60 -1.96 -2.76 -12.51
N GLY A 61 -1.32 -3.34 -11.49
CA GLY A 61 -0.14 -4.18 -11.67
C GLY A 61 1.19 -3.47 -11.45
N ALA A 62 1.19 -2.22 -10.97
CA ALA A 62 2.43 -1.59 -10.55
C ALA A 62 3.03 -2.33 -9.34
N SER A 63 4.36 -2.35 -9.26
CA SER A 63 5.12 -2.93 -8.15
C SER A 63 5.09 -1.99 -6.95
N TYR A 64 4.91 -2.54 -5.75
CA TYR A 64 5.02 -1.76 -4.51
C TYR A 64 6.32 -0.98 -4.42
N GLU A 65 7.45 -1.64 -4.70
CA GLU A 65 8.79 -1.05 -4.59
C GLU A 65 8.93 0.21 -5.45
N THR A 66 8.41 0.13 -6.68
CA THR A 66 8.52 1.22 -7.65
C THR A 66 7.66 2.41 -7.24
N GLU A 67 6.41 2.15 -6.84
CA GLU A 67 5.48 3.21 -6.47
C GLU A 67 5.85 3.86 -5.13
N ALA A 68 6.37 3.08 -4.17
CA ALA A 68 6.78 3.60 -2.87
C ALA A 68 7.99 4.54 -2.99
N ALA A 69 8.92 4.25 -3.89
CA ALA A 69 10.05 5.13 -4.16
C ALA A 69 9.61 6.50 -4.73
N ILE A 70 8.54 6.52 -5.54
CA ILE A 70 8.02 7.74 -6.17
C ILE A 70 7.32 8.64 -5.13
N GLN A 71 6.68 8.07 -4.10
CA GLN A 71 6.02 8.85 -3.05
C GLN A 71 7.00 9.62 -2.14
N VAL A 72 8.26 9.18 -2.05
CA VAL A 72 9.29 9.86 -1.24
C VAL A 72 9.74 11.18 -1.88
N GLU A 73 9.61 11.35 -3.20
CA GLU A 73 10.03 12.57 -3.91
C GLU A 73 9.05 13.76 -3.80
N TYR A 74 7.83 13.56 -3.29
CA TYR A 74 6.79 14.61 -3.21
C TYR A 74 6.66 15.28 -1.83
N VAL A 75 7.58 14.99 -0.90
CA VAL A 75 7.66 15.67 0.40
C VAL A 75 8.93 16.53 0.42
N ALA A 76 8.91 17.65 -0.31
CA ALA A 76 9.93 18.71 -0.27
C ALA A 76 9.28 20.08 -0.01
#